data_AF-A0A2N2GUE9-F1
#
_entry.id   AF-A0A2N2GUE9-F1
#
_cell.length_a   1.000
_cell.length_b   1.000
_cell.length_c   1.000
_cell.angle_alpha   90.00
_cell.angle_beta   90.00
_cell.angle_gamma   90.00
#
_symmetry.space_group_name_H-M   'P 1'
#
loop_
_entity.id
_entity.type
_entity.pdbx_description
1 polymer ?
#
loop_
_entity_poly.entity_id
_entity_poly.type
_entity_poly.pdbx_seq_one_letter_code
_entity_poly.pdbx_strand_id
1 'polypeptide(L)'
;MVPADLEEIFFERRTTSPRQEVLSTVRRGELTPEVHERAANPAKYLDEPYLYHSQLMTDADADGNEVTTYRILRQPNPSPAVKLLTPPGPPRVEPALWPHLETLRTEDELLLMVKLAGLPDPVVPLPLPPERFDAQTVADHAQRIQAAKLAHASLVEEKLALLDPDFQRWGARVLETFEGIAWVKLSIPVQSLDYLIAHFAITAVELDAVEAQDLGCTGTPPLNQDMWLLGEGRRADRMDIDRFHAAGHTGHRANATRHGYSRLLAGVVESSGWKMSSQRFPDDLFSGRTAPSVLVCILPIIITRMTIKLFILAY
;
A
#
# COMPACT_ATOMS: atom_id res chain seq x y z
N MET A 1 16.39 -19.02 18.12
CA MET A 1 15.76 -20.35 17.99
C MET A 1 14.68 -20.21 16.95
N VAL A 2 14.80 -20.90 15.81
CA VAL A 2 13.77 -20.92 14.77
C VAL A 2 12.72 -21.95 15.22
N PRO A 3 11.41 -21.62 15.25
CA PRO A 3 10.35 -22.61 15.47
C PRO A 3 10.58 -23.88 14.64
N ALA A 4 10.34 -25.05 15.23
CA ALA A 4 10.67 -26.37 14.64
C ALA A 4 9.99 -26.65 13.28
N ASP A 5 9.03 -25.82 12.89
CA ASP A 5 8.18 -25.99 11.70
C ASP A 5 8.54 -25.07 10.53
N LEU A 6 9.64 -24.32 10.63
CA LEU A 6 10.11 -23.42 9.55
C LEU A 6 11.20 -24.10 8.70
N GLU A 7 10.92 -24.22 7.41
CA GLU A 7 11.82 -24.74 6.40
C GLU A 7 12.45 -23.59 5.60
N GLU A 8 13.78 -23.57 5.46
CA GLU A 8 14.51 -22.58 4.66
C GLU A 8 14.48 -22.97 3.16
N ILE A 9 13.76 -22.18 2.37
CA ILE A 9 13.56 -22.41 0.92
C ILE A 9 14.64 -21.69 0.11
N PHE A 10 14.98 -20.48 0.53
CA PHE A 10 16.04 -19.72 -0.08
C PHE A 10 16.88 -19.04 0.98
N PHE A 11 18.18 -18.98 0.73
CA PHE A 11 19.14 -18.25 1.54
C PHE A 11 20.15 -17.57 0.62
N GLU A 12 20.37 -16.29 0.86
CA GLU A 12 21.45 -15.51 0.30
C GLU A 12 22.16 -14.76 1.43
N ARG A 13 23.49 -14.81 1.44
CA ARG A 13 24.32 -13.92 2.25
C ARG A 13 25.30 -13.20 1.33
N ARG A 14 25.19 -11.89 1.27
CA ARG A 14 26.05 -10.99 0.50
C ARG A 14 26.89 -10.16 1.45
N THR A 15 28.19 -10.12 1.23
CA THR A 15 29.10 -9.22 1.95
C THR A 15 29.58 -8.14 0.99
N THR A 16 29.48 -6.89 1.42
CA THR A 16 29.73 -5.70 0.62
C THR A 16 30.71 -4.80 1.38
N SER A 17 31.73 -4.31 0.70
CA SER A 17 32.72 -3.42 1.31
C SER A 17 32.13 -2.04 1.62
N PRO A 18 32.80 -1.21 2.45
CA PRO A 18 32.41 0.19 2.66
C PRO A 18 32.35 1.02 1.36
N ARG A 19 33.03 0.56 0.30
CA ARG A 19 33.01 1.18 -1.04
C ARG A 19 31.88 0.66 -1.93
N GLN A 20 30.93 -0.10 -1.38
CA GLN A 20 29.80 -0.73 -2.09
C GLN A 20 30.23 -1.83 -3.08
N GLU A 21 31.42 -2.39 -2.94
CA GLU A 21 31.89 -3.50 -3.79
C GLU A 21 31.47 -4.85 -3.18
N VAL A 22 30.96 -5.76 -4.01
CA VAL A 22 30.57 -7.10 -3.54
C VAL A 22 31.82 -7.94 -3.29
N LEU A 23 32.08 -8.27 -2.03
CA LEU A 23 33.21 -9.09 -1.61
C LEU A 23 32.89 -10.58 -1.70
N SER A 24 31.68 -10.98 -1.31
CA SER A 24 31.25 -12.37 -1.42
C SER A 24 29.73 -12.50 -1.55
N THR A 25 29.28 -13.61 -2.13
CA THR A 25 27.87 -14.00 -2.15
C THR A 25 27.77 -15.51 -1.97
N VAL A 26 26.98 -15.94 -0.99
CA VAL A 26 26.69 -17.35 -0.69
C VAL A 26 25.20 -17.55 -0.89
N ARG A 27 24.82 -18.49 -1.77
CA ARG A 27 23.42 -18.83 -2.06
C ARG A 27 23.15 -20.30 -1.76
N ARG A 28 21.97 -20.60 -1.23
CA ARG A 28 21.44 -21.97 -1.05
C ARG A 28 19.95 -21.98 -1.39
N GLY A 29 19.49 -23.08 -1.99
CA GLY A 29 18.15 -23.19 -2.53
C GLY A 29 17.97 -22.37 -3.82
N GLU A 30 16.75 -22.40 -4.35
CA GLU A 30 16.38 -21.69 -5.57
C GLU A 30 15.32 -20.63 -5.25
N LEU A 31 15.59 -19.39 -5.63
CA LEU A 31 14.61 -18.31 -5.53
C LEU A 31 13.86 -18.21 -6.85
N THR A 32 12.70 -18.85 -6.95
CA THR A 32 11.83 -18.68 -8.12
C THR A 32 10.96 -17.42 -7.96
N PRO A 33 10.46 -16.84 -9.08
CA PRO A 33 9.51 -15.73 -9.02
C PRO A 33 8.30 -16.02 -8.13
N GLU A 34 7.79 -17.25 -8.18
CA GLU A 34 6.60 -17.68 -7.43
C GLU A 34 6.86 -17.81 -5.92
N VAL A 35 8.09 -18.20 -5.52
CA VAL A 35 8.48 -18.22 -4.11
C VAL A 35 8.66 -16.80 -3.58
N HIS A 36 9.27 -15.93 -4.39
CA HIS A 36 9.42 -14.52 -4.04
C HIS A 36 8.06 -13.82 -3.89
N GLU A 37 7.13 -14.04 -4.83
CA GLU A 37 5.81 -13.44 -4.81
C GLU A 37 5.00 -13.82 -3.56
N ARG A 38 5.02 -15.11 -3.19
CA ARG A 38 4.35 -15.58 -1.97
C ARG A 38 4.91 -14.95 -0.71
N ALA A 39 6.23 -14.82 -0.64
CA ALA A 39 6.89 -14.21 0.50
C ALA A 39 6.68 -12.69 0.56
N ALA A 40 6.59 -12.01 -0.59
CA ALA A 40 6.41 -10.57 -0.69
C ALA A 40 4.96 -10.11 -0.47
N ASN A 41 3.97 -10.95 -0.79
CA ASN A 41 2.55 -10.65 -0.59
C ASN A 41 1.79 -11.79 0.09
N PRO A 42 2.13 -12.15 1.34
CA PRO A 42 1.58 -13.34 2.01
C PRO A 42 0.05 -13.25 2.20
N ALA A 43 -0.53 -12.05 2.25
CA ALA A 43 -1.97 -11.84 2.40
C ALA A 43 -2.79 -12.42 1.23
N LYS A 44 -2.23 -12.54 0.03
CA LYS A 44 -2.91 -13.14 -1.14
C LYS A 44 -2.88 -14.67 -1.17
N TYR A 45 -2.07 -15.29 -0.31
CA TYR A 45 -1.78 -16.72 -0.32
C TYR A 45 -2.14 -17.41 1.01
N LEU A 46 -3.03 -16.79 1.80
CA LEU A 46 -3.49 -17.34 3.08
C LEU A 46 -4.32 -18.62 2.92
N ASP A 47 -4.74 -18.96 1.70
CA ASP A 47 -5.47 -20.16 1.32
C ASP A 47 -4.56 -21.35 0.96
N GLU A 48 -3.25 -21.12 0.84
CA GLU A 48 -2.29 -22.16 0.48
C GLU A 48 -1.89 -23.06 1.66
N PRO A 49 -1.40 -24.28 1.42
CA PRO A 49 -0.95 -25.20 2.48
C PRO A 49 0.28 -24.71 3.26
N TYR A 50 1.00 -23.72 2.74
CA TYR A 50 2.18 -23.14 3.39
C TYR A 50 2.12 -21.62 3.39
N LEU A 51 2.60 -21.03 4.47
CA LEU A 51 2.83 -19.59 4.59
C LEU A 51 4.32 -19.31 4.39
N TYR A 52 4.62 -18.32 3.55
CA TYR A 52 5.98 -17.91 3.24
C TYR A 52 6.34 -16.62 3.98
N HIS A 53 7.59 -16.53 4.43
CA HIS A 53 8.13 -15.42 5.20
C HIS A 53 9.43 -14.96 4.57
N SER A 54 9.52 -13.68 4.20
CA SER A 54 10.80 -13.07 3.84
C SER A 54 11.48 -12.50 5.08
N GLN A 55 12.75 -12.85 5.28
CA GLN A 55 13.61 -12.23 6.27
C GLN A 55 14.79 -11.57 5.56
N LEU A 56 15.05 -10.33 5.92
CA LEU A 56 16.23 -9.61 5.48
C LEU A 56 16.89 -9.06 6.74
N MET A 57 18.21 -9.13 6.80
CA MET A 57 19.02 -8.69 7.93
C MET A 57 20.29 -8.08 7.36
N THR A 58 20.76 -6.98 7.95
CA THR A 58 21.96 -6.30 7.50
C THR A 58 22.77 -5.90 8.72
N ASP A 59 23.94 -6.50 8.85
CA ASP A 59 24.87 -6.27 9.96
C ASP A 59 26.21 -5.77 9.43
N ALA A 60 27.03 -5.20 10.29
CA ALA A 60 28.43 -4.92 9.98
C ALA A 60 29.30 -6.04 10.55
N ASP A 61 30.28 -6.52 9.79
CA ASP A 61 31.31 -7.42 10.31
C ASP A 61 32.41 -6.65 11.06
N ALA A 62 33.38 -7.38 11.62
CA ALA A 62 34.48 -6.82 12.40
C ALA A 62 35.38 -5.86 11.58
N ASP A 63 35.40 -6.02 10.26
CA ASP A 63 36.20 -5.20 9.33
C ASP A 63 35.40 -3.99 8.79
N GLY A 64 34.15 -3.81 9.25
CA GLY A 64 33.25 -2.74 8.83
C GLY A 64 32.56 -3.00 7.49
N ASN A 65 32.64 -4.21 6.93
CA ASN A 65 31.87 -4.57 5.74
C ASN A 65 30.41 -4.81 6.10
N GLU A 66 29.52 -4.53 5.17
CA GLU A 66 28.09 -4.79 5.29
C GLU A 66 27.78 -6.24 4.90
N VAL A 67 27.22 -7.01 5.83
CA VAL A 67 26.76 -8.38 5.62
C VAL A 67 25.24 -8.39 5.56
N THR A 68 24.71 -8.52 4.36
CA THR A 68 23.27 -8.65 4.10
C THR A 68 22.91 -10.13 4.02
N THR A 69 21.98 -10.58 4.86
CA THR A 69 21.40 -11.93 4.80
C THR A 69 19.94 -11.84 4.42
N TYR A 70 19.56 -12.46 3.30
CA TYR A 70 18.18 -12.59 2.84
C TYR A 70 17.76 -14.05 2.87
N ARG A 71 16.57 -14.33 3.39
CA ARG A 71 16.03 -15.68 3.50
C ARG A 71 14.56 -15.70 3.17
N ILE A 72 14.12 -16.81 2.59
CA ILE A 72 12.71 -17.15 2.53
C ILE A 72 12.50 -18.45 3.30
N LEU A 73 11.61 -18.38 4.28
CA LEU A 73 11.19 -19.51 5.08
C LEU A 73 9.76 -19.87 4.71
N ARG A 74 9.39 -21.14 4.79
CA ARG A 74 7.98 -21.56 4.76
C ARG A 74 7.61 -22.34 6.01
N GLN A 75 6.35 -22.28 6.39
CA GLN A 75 5.76 -23.12 7.44
C GLN A 75 4.41 -23.66 6.99
N PRO A 76 3.96 -24.82 7.48
CA PRO A 76 2.60 -25.30 7.26
C PRO A 76 1.57 -24.24 7.68
N ASN A 77 0.53 -24.06 6.88
CA ASN A 77 -0.57 -23.15 7.19
C ASN A 77 -1.57 -23.86 8.12
N PRO A 78 -1.71 -23.44 9.39
CA PRO A 78 -2.58 -24.13 10.35
C PRO A 78 -4.07 -23.93 10.06
N SER A 79 -4.43 -22.91 9.27
CA SER A 79 -5.81 -22.59 8.94
C SER A 79 -5.88 -21.94 7.55
N PRO A 80 -5.82 -22.74 6.46
CA PRO A 80 -6.00 -22.24 5.11
C PRO A 80 -7.32 -21.46 5.01
N ALA A 81 -7.20 -20.16 4.72
CA ALA A 81 -8.35 -19.31 4.54
C ALA A 81 -9.11 -19.76 3.28
N VAL A 82 -10.43 -19.89 3.34
CA VAL A 82 -11.20 -20.01 2.10
C VAL A 82 -11.22 -18.61 1.48
N LYS A 83 -10.68 -18.46 0.26
CA LYS A 83 -10.87 -17.25 -0.54
C LYS A 83 -12.37 -17.11 -0.85
N LEU A 84 -13.07 -16.39 0.02
CA LEU A 84 -14.46 -16.04 -0.22
C LEU A 84 -14.45 -14.97 -1.30
N LEU A 85 -14.92 -15.31 -2.50
CA LEU A 85 -15.47 -14.30 -3.40
C LEU A 85 -16.47 -13.50 -2.56
N THR A 86 -16.35 -12.17 -2.54
CA THR A 86 -17.25 -11.33 -1.72
C THR A 86 -18.67 -11.71 -2.12
N PRO A 87 -19.45 -12.35 -1.22
CA PRO A 87 -20.73 -12.90 -1.59
C PRO A 87 -21.67 -11.78 -1.99
N PRO A 88 -22.61 -12.02 -2.92
CA PRO A 88 -23.65 -11.04 -3.22
C PRO A 88 -24.42 -10.76 -1.93
N GLY A 89 -24.39 -9.51 -1.50
CA GLY A 89 -25.04 -8.99 -0.31
C GLY A 89 -25.27 -7.50 -0.50
N PRO A 90 -26.02 -6.84 0.40
CA PRO A 90 -26.19 -5.40 0.29
C PRO A 90 -24.82 -4.70 0.30
N PRO A 91 -24.57 -3.79 -0.65
CA PRO A 91 -23.39 -2.94 -0.67
C PRO A 91 -23.07 -2.35 0.69
N ARG A 92 -21.80 -2.44 1.10
CA ARG A 92 -21.30 -1.67 2.23
C ARG A 92 -21.23 -0.20 1.82
N VAL A 93 -22.03 0.64 2.46
CA VAL A 93 -22.00 2.09 2.23
C VAL A 93 -21.14 2.77 3.30
N GLU A 94 -20.24 3.64 2.88
CA GLU A 94 -19.44 4.44 3.79
C GLU A 94 -20.33 5.40 4.63
N PRO A 95 -20.18 5.44 5.97
CA PRO A 95 -21.00 6.30 6.81
C PRO A 95 -20.92 7.81 6.47
N ALA A 96 -19.79 8.25 5.92
CA ALA A 96 -19.56 9.63 5.50
C ALA A 96 -20.41 10.06 4.28
N LEU A 97 -20.99 9.10 3.54
CA LEU A 97 -21.89 9.39 2.42
C LEU A 97 -23.14 10.14 2.91
N TRP A 98 -23.76 9.69 4.00
CA TRP A 98 -25.07 10.21 4.42
C TRP A 98 -25.06 11.70 4.76
N PRO A 99 -24.13 12.23 5.57
CA PRO A 99 -24.06 13.67 5.83
C PRO A 99 -23.77 14.48 4.57
N HIS A 100 -23.04 13.93 3.60
CA HIS A 100 -22.78 14.63 2.34
C HIS A 100 -24.06 14.79 1.51
N LEU A 101 -24.92 13.77 1.47
CA LEU A 101 -26.21 13.83 0.77
C LEU A 101 -27.13 14.93 1.34
N GLU A 102 -27.08 15.19 2.64
CA GLU A 102 -27.88 16.25 3.28
C GLU A 102 -27.52 17.66 2.75
N THR A 103 -26.33 17.83 2.16
CA THR A 103 -25.87 19.10 1.59
C THR A 103 -26.25 19.30 0.12
N LEU A 104 -26.80 18.26 -0.52
CA LEU A 104 -27.04 18.21 -1.96
C LEU A 104 -28.53 18.17 -2.28
N ARG A 105 -28.87 18.62 -3.49
CA ARG A 105 -30.20 18.49 -4.06
C ARG A 105 -30.36 17.14 -4.72
N THR A 106 -31.61 16.70 -4.86
CA THR A 106 -31.99 15.42 -5.45
C THR A 106 -31.49 15.25 -6.89
N GLU A 107 -31.39 16.35 -7.63
CA GLU A 107 -30.88 16.42 -9.00
C GLU A 107 -29.36 16.57 -9.12
N ASP A 108 -28.63 16.81 -8.02
CA ASP A 108 -27.18 16.98 -8.05
C ASP A 108 -26.48 15.65 -8.39
N GLU A 109 -25.32 15.75 -9.03
CA GLU A 109 -24.49 14.59 -9.37
C GLU A 109 -23.55 14.25 -8.21
N LEU A 110 -23.54 12.98 -7.80
CA LEU A 110 -22.61 12.41 -6.83
C LEU A 110 -21.44 11.77 -7.55
N LEU A 111 -20.23 12.07 -7.08
CA LEU A 111 -19.03 11.36 -7.45
C LEU A 111 -18.76 10.27 -6.42
N LEU A 112 -18.77 9.02 -6.86
CA LEU A 112 -18.66 7.85 -6.01
C LEU A 112 -17.53 6.94 -6.48
N MET A 113 -16.89 6.30 -5.51
CA MET A 113 -16.05 5.13 -5.70
C MET A 113 -16.89 3.89 -5.40
N VAL A 114 -17.02 3.00 -6.37
CA VAL A 114 -17.89 1.83 -6.29
C VAL A 114 -17.10 0.55 -6.53
N LYS A 115 -17.25 -0.44 -5.65
CA LYS A 115 -16.61 -1.77 -5.79
C LYS A 115 -17.58 -2.77 -6.42
N LEU A 116 -17.21 -3.33 -7.57
CA LEU A 116 -18.00 -4.33 -8.28
C LEU A 116 -17.97 -5.71 -7.58
N ALA A 117 -19.10 -6.40 -7.60
CA ALA A 117 -19.28 -7.73 -7.03
C ALA A 117 -18.88 -8.86 -7.99
N GLY A 118 -18.46 -9.99 -7.41
CA GLY A 118 -18.22 -11.23 -8.16
C GLY A 118 -16.98 -11.21 -9.05
N LEU A 119 -16.13 -10.19 -8.93
CA LEU A 119 -14.81 -10.18 -9.54
C LEU A 119 -13.79 -10.78 -8.56
N PRO A 120 -12.87 -11.64 -9.03
CA PRO A 120 -11.80 -12.14 -8.20
C PRO A 120 -10.87 -11.00 -7.77
N ASP A 121 -10.29 -11.12 -6.57
CA ASP A 121 -9.22 -10.21 -6.18
C ASP A 121 -8.06 -10.37 -7.16
N PRO A 122 -7.57 -9.27 -7.74
CA PRO A 122 -6.52 -9.32 -8.75
C PRO A 122 -5.22 -9.84 -8.15
N VAL A 123 -4.76 -10.98 -8.64
CA VAL A 123 -3.41 -11.49 -8.36
C VAL A 123 -2.46 -10.90 -9.39
N VAL A 124 -2.25 -9.59 -9.31
CA VAL A 124 -1.13 -8.95 -10.03
C VAL A 124 0.14 -9.21 -9.22
N PRO A 125 1.16 -9.87 -9.82
CA PRO A 125 2.44 -10.11 -9.16
C PRO A 125 3.16 -8.80 -8.83
N LEU A 126 4.00 -8.83 -7.80
CA LEU A 126 4.91 -7.73 -7.54
C LEU A 126 6.12 -7.80 -8.50
N PRO A 127 6.72 -6.64 -8.86
CA PRO A 127 7.96 -6.61 -9.62
C PRO A 127 9.07 -7.41 -8.92
N LEU A 128 9.91 -8.09 -9.69
CA LEU A 128 11.05 -8.82 -9.14
C LEU A 128 12.23 -7.88 -8.86
N PRO A 129 12.98 -8.09 -7.76
CA PRO A 129 14.21 -7.37 -7.48
C PRO A 129 15.31 -7.76 -8.48
N PRO A 130 15.79 -6.84 -9.33
CA PRO A 130 16.74 -7.15 -10.40
C PRO A 130 18.12 -7.63 -9.90
N GLU A 131 18.44 -7.41 -8.63
CA GLU A 131 19.68 -7.88 -8.02
C GLU A 131 19.66 -9.38 -7.65
N ARG A 132 18.47 -10.01 -7.63
CA ARG A 132 18.30 -11.44 -7.29
C ARG A 132 17.89 -12.33 -8.46
N PHE A 133 17.45 -11.73 -9.56
CA PHE A 133 16.99 -12.42 -10.76
C PHE A 133 17.78 -11.96 -11.98
N ASP A 134 17.97 -12.85 -12.96
CA ASP A 134 18.58 -12.45 -14.22
C ASP A 134 17.64 -11.52 -15.02
N ALA A 135 18.21 -10.77 -15.96
CA ALA A 135 17.48 -9.78 -16.73
C ALA A 135 16.32 -10.37 -17.56
N GLN A 136 16.46 -11.61 -18.04
CA GLN A 136 15.42 -12.27 -18.83
C GLN A 136 14.23 -12.63 -17.92
N THR A 137 14.48 -13.22 -16.76
CA THR A 137 13.45 -13.54 -15.76
C THR A 137 12.71 -12.28 -15.30
N VAL A 138 13.40 -11.17 -15.08
CA VAL A 138 12.79 -9.88 -14.74
C VAL A 138 11.89 -9.36 -15.87
N ALA A 139 12.36 -9.44 -17.12
CA ALA A 139 11.59 -9.00 -18.28
C ALA A 139 10.33 -9.86 -18.51
N ASP A 140 10.45 -11.19 -18.42
CA ASP A 140 9.33 -12.12 -18.58
C ASP A 140 8.30 -11.93 -17.46
N HIS A 141 8.75 -11.70 -16.22
CA HIS A 141 7.86 -11.41 -15.10
C HIS A 141 7.15 -10.06 -15.25
N ALA A 142 7.83 -9.04 -15.79
CA ALA A 142 7.18 -7.76 -16.10
C ALA A 142 6.06 -7.93 -17.15
N GLN A 143 6.25 -8.80 -18.15
CA GLN A 143 5.19 -9.14 -19.11
C GLN A 143 4.02 -9.86 -18.43
N ARG A 144 4.28 -10.78 -17.50
CA ARG A 144 3.24 -11.44 -16.70
C ARG A 144 2.43 -10.44 -15.88
N ILE A 145 3.07 -9.43 -15.29
CA ILE A 145 2.39 -8.34 -14.56
C ILE A 145 1.43 -7.59 -15.49
N GLN A 146 1.89 -7.21 -16.68
CA GLN A 146 1.05 -6.51 -17.66
C GLN A 146 -0.11 -7.38 -18.14
N ALA A 147 0.14 -8.67 -18.43
CA ALA A 147 -0.90 -9.61 -18.83
C ALA A 147 -1.96 -9.81 -17.73
N ALA A 148 -1.55 -9.92 -16.47
CA ALA A 148 -2.49 -10.05 -15.33
C ALA A 148 -3.35 -8.79 -15.15
N LYS A 149 -2.77 -7.61 -15.32
CA LYS A 149 -3.48 -6.33 -15.28
C LYS A 149 -4.51 -6.21 -16.40
N LEU A 150 -4.12 -6.53 -17.64
CA LEU A 150 -5.02 -6.52 -18.80
C LEU A 150 -6.15 -7.54 -18.65
N ALA A 151 -5.86 -8.75 -18.20
CA ALA A 151 -6.88 -9.76 -17.96
C ALA A 151 -7.91 -9.32 -16.91
N HIS A 152 -7.47 -8.66 -15.84
CA HIS A 152 -8.38 -8.12 -14.83
C HIS A 152 -9.19 -6.92 -15.38
N ALA A 153 -8.57 -6.04 -16.16
CA ALA A 153 -9.26 -4.93 -16.81
C ALA A 153 -10.38 -5.43 -17.75
N SER A 154 -10.13 -6.48 -18.55
CA SER A 154 -11.15 -7.08 -19.39
C SER A 154 -12.33 -7.64 -18.59
N LEU A 155 -12.08 -8.27 -17.44
CA LEU A 155 -13.16 -8.74 -16.55
C LEU A 155 -14.00 -7.58 -15.98
N VAL A 156 -13.36 -6.46 -15.66
CA VAL A 156 -14.05 -5.24 -15.22
C VAL A 156 -14.90 -4.68 -16.36
N GLU A 157 -14.35 -4.58 -17.57
CA GLU A 157 -15.08 -4.09 -18.75
C GLU A 157 -16.29 -4.96 -19.09
N GLU A 158 -16.13 -6.29 -19.10
CA GLU A 158 -17.23 -7.24 -19.29
C GLU A 158 -18.33 -7.04 -18.24
N LYS A 159 -17.94 -6.85 -16.97
CA LYS A 159 -18.88 -6.61 -15.88
C LYS A 159 -19.61 -5.28 -16.04
N LEU A 160 -18.92 -4.23 -16.47
CA LEU A 160 -19.50 -2.92 -16.72
C LEU A 160 -20.45 -2.94 -17.93
N ALA A 161 -20.12 -3.67 -18.99
CA ALA A 161 -21.01 -3.84 -20.13
C ALA A 161 -22.34 -4.51 -19.75
N LEU A 162 -22.32 -5.44 -18.79
CA LEU A 162 -23.55 -6.03 -18.23
C LEU A 162 -24.36 -5.05 -17.39
N LEU A 163 -23.71 -4.05 -16.77
CA LEU A 163 -24.36 -3.02 -15.93
C LEU A 163 -24.76 -1.77 -16.71
N ASP A 164 -24.30 -1.60 -17.94
CA ASP A 164 -24.58 -0.44 -18.78
C ASP A 164 -26.09 -0.13 -18.92
N PRO A 165 -26.99 -1.11 -19.14
CA PRO A 165 -28.43 -0.83 -19.20
C PRO A 165 -29.00 -0.26 -17.90
N ASP A 166 -28.50 -0.76 -16.76
CA ASP A 166 -28.92 -0.29 -15.44
C ASP A 166 -28.36 1.10 -15.15
N PHE A 167 -27.08 1.35 -15.47
CA PHE A 167 -26.45 2.66 -15.33
C PHE A 167 -27.14 3.72 -16.19
N GLN A 168 -27.47 3.41 -17.44
CA GLN A 168 -28.25 4.31 -18.31
C GLN A 168 -29.62 4.63 -17.70
N ARG A 169 -30.31 3.63 -17.15
CA ARG A 169 -31.60 3.82 -16.47
C ARG A 169 -31.49 4.71 -15.23
N TRP A 170 -30.38 4.62 -14.50
CA TRP A 170 -30.14 5.41 -13.28
C TRP A 170 -29.55 6.80 -13.59
N GLY A 171 -29.17 7.08 -14.83
CA GLY A 171 -28.42 8.27 -15.20
C GLY A 171 -26.95 8.24 -14.74
N ALA A 172 -26.45 7.07 -14.34
CA ALA A 172 -25.09 6.88 -13.88
C ALA A 172 -24.11 6.83 -15.05
N ARG A 173 -22.88 7.32 -14.83
CA ARG A 173 -21.80 7.33 -15.82
C ARG A 173 -20.51 6.87 -15.18
N VAL A 174 -19.85 5.91 -15.80
CA VAL A 174 -18.48 5.51 -15.41
C VAL A 174 -17.53 6.60 -15.88
N LEU A 175 -16.79 7.18 -14.93
CA LEU A 175 -15.81 8.23 -15.19
C LEU A 175 -14.40 7.66 -15.33
N GLU A 176 -14.07 6.67 -14.51
CA GLU A 176 -12.73 6.08 -14.46
C GLU A 176 -12.81 4.61 -14.01
N THR A 177 -11.97 3.78 -14.61
CA THR A 177 -11.72 2.41 -14.17
C THR A 177 -10.26 2.32 -13.70
N PHE A 178 -10.05 1.58 -12.62
CA PHE A 178 -8.72 1.45 -12.04
C PHE A 178 -8.10 0.12 -12.43
N GLU A 179 -6.88 0.18 -12.97
CA GLU A 179 -6.18 -1.01 -13.44
C GLU A 179 -5.91 -1.98 -12.28
N GLY A 180 -6.33 -3.23 -12.46
CA GLY A 180 -6.02 -4.29 -11.51
C GLY A 180 -6.67 -4.13 -10.14
N ILE A 181 -7.83 -3.46 -10.04
CA ILE A 181 -8.75 -3.51 -8.89
C ILE A 181 -10.21 -3.45 -9.37
N ALA A 182 -11.14 -3.99 -8.59
CA ALA A 182 -12.57 -4.01 -8.91
C ALA A 182 -13.32 -2.71 -8.54
N TRP A 183 -12.59 -1.60 -8.43
CA TRP A 183 -13.16 -0.28 -8.12
C TRP A 183 -13.37 0.51 -9.39
N VAL A 184 -14.46 1.28 -9.42
CA VAL A 184 -14.78 2.20 -10.52
C VAL A 184 -15.23 3.53 -9.94
N LYS A 185 -14.87 4.61 -10.62
CA LYS A 185 -15.34 5.96 -10.31
C LYS A 185 -16.59 6.23 -11.14
N LEU A 186 -17.64 6.68 -10.48
CA LEU A 186 -18.98 6.79 -11.08
C LEU A 186 -19.61 8.14 -10.71
N SER A 187 -20.20 8.81 -11.69
CA SER A 187 -21.14 9.91 -11.49
C SER A 187 -22.55 9.36 -11.46
N ILE A 188 -23.39 9.76 -10.51
CA ILE A 188 -24.80 9.39 -10.47
C ILE A 188 -25.66 10.49 -9.83
N PRO A 189 -26.86 10.77 -10.33
CA PRO A 189 -27.79 11.67 -9.65
C PRO A 189 -28.14 11.18 -8.24
N VAL A 190 -28.23 12.09 -7.26
CA VAL A 190 -28.59 11.76 -5.86
C VAL A 190 -29.87 10.92 -5.80
N GLN A 191 -30.89 11.28 -6.58
CA GLN A 191 -32.17 10.55 -6.67
C GLN A 191 -32.06 9.07 -7.07
N SER A 192 -30.94 8.68 -7.68
CA SER A 192 -30.72 7.33 -8.18
C SER A 192 -29.82 6.49 -7.27
N LEU A 193 -29.31 7.06 -6.18
CA LEU A 193 -28.41 6.37 -5.25
C LEU A 193 -29.02 5.09 -4.67
N ASP A 194 -30.31 5.11 -4.34
CA ASP A 194 -31.03 3.96 -3.77
C ASP A 194 -30.98 2.73 -4.68
N TYR A 195 -31.01 2.93 -6.00
CA TYR A 195 -30.87 1.83 -6.96
C TYR A 195 -29.46 1.22 -6.90
N LEU A 196 -28.44 2.06 -6.80
CA LEU A 196 -27.04 1.63 -6.74
C LEU A 196 -26.75 0.83 -5.45
N ILE A 197 -27.17 1.35 -4.29
CA ILE A 197 -26.92 0.71 -2.98
C ILE A 197 -27.77 -0.53 -2.72
N ALA A 198 -28.80 -0.77 -3.55
CA ALA A 198 -29.60 -2.00 -3.50
C ALA A 198 -29.12 -3.05 -4.52
N HIS A 199 -28.20 -2.70 -5.42
CA HIS A 199 -27.85 -3.57 -6.54
C HIS A 199 -26.84 -4.66 -6.15
N PHE A 200 -27.18 -5.92 -6.42
CA PHE A 200 -26.36 -7.09 -6.04
C PHE A 200 -24.99 -7.14 -6.75
N ALA A 201 -24.83 -6.41 -7.86
CA ALA A 201 -23.57 -6.33 -8.58
C ALA A 201 -22.58 -5.35 -7.94
N ILE A 202 -22.97 -4.67 -6.85
CA ILE A 202 -22.15 -3.73 -6.11
C ILE A 202 -21.85 -4.32 -4.71
N THR A 203 -20.64 -4.12 -4.19
CA THR A 203 -20.22 -4.60 -2.86
C THR A 203 -19.85 -3.48 -1.90
N ALA A 204 -19.40 -2.35 -2.42
CA ALA A 204 -19.10 -1.18 -1.61
C ALA A 204 -19.36 0.12 -2.40
N VAL A 205 -19.76 1.16 -1.67
CA VAL A 205 -19.95 2.52 -2.18
C VAL A 205 -19.29 3.48 -1.19
N GLU A 206 -18.36 4.28 -1.71
CA GLU A 206 -17.56 5.26 -0.97
C GLU A 206 -17.66 6.60 -1.72
N LEU A 207 -17.48 7.72 -1.02
CA LEU A 207 -17.38 9.01 -1.71
C LEU A 207 -16.08 9.05 -2.51
N ASP A 208 -16.12 9.59 -3.74
CA ASP A 208 -14.91 9.89 -4.51
C ASP A 208 -14.20 11.09 -3.87
N ALA A 209 -13.46 10.79 -2.80
CA ALA A 209 -12.67 11.69 -1.98
C ALA A 209 -13.27 13.11 -1.87
N VAL A 210 -14.06 13.35 -0.81
CA VAL A 210 -13.83 14.61 -0.10
C VAL A 210 -12.37 14.55 0.30
N GLU A 211 -11.56 15.53 -0.10
CA GLU A 211 -10.21 15.70 0.46
C GLU A 211 -10.31 15.36 1.95
N ALA A 212 -9.41 14.51 2.46
CA ALA A 212 -9.28 14.38 3.89
C ALA A 212 -8.80 15.74 4.41
N GLN A 213 -9.73 16.68 4.57
CA GLN A 213 -9.51 17.93 5.26
C GLN A 213 -9.36 17.52 6.71
N ASP A 214 -8.11 17.30 7.09
CA ASP A 214 -7.75 17.23 8.48
C ASP A 214 -8.25 18.54 9.10
N LEU A 215 -9.15 18.43 10.09
CA LEU A 215 -9.78 19.55 10.78
C LEU A 215 -8.77 20.51 11.46
N GLY A 216 -7.46 20.22 11.36
CA GLY A 216 -6.38 21.11 11.76
C GLY A 216 -6.15 22.34 10.87
N CYS A 217 -6.79 22.44 9.70
CA CYS A 217 -6.52 23.54 8.74
C CYS A 217 -7.64 24.60 8.58
N THR A 218 -8.85 24.38 9.11
CA THR A 218 -9.99 25.31 8.89
C THR A 218 -10.46 26.06 10.15
N GLY A 219 -9.75 25.92 11.26
CA GLY A 219 -9.95 26.75 12.46
C GLY A 219 -8.78 26.61 13.40
N THR A 220 -8.55 27.61 14.25
CA THR A 220 -7.61 27.49 15.37
C THR A 220 -8.01 26.25 16.17
N PRO A 221 -7.23 25.15 16.15
CA PRO A 221 -7.59 23.99 16.95
C PRO A 221 -7.60 24.43 18.42
N PRO A 222 -8.63 24.10 19.21
CA PRO A 222 -8.53 24.31 20.65
C PRO A 222 -7.29 23.54 21.11
N LEU A 223 -6.37 24.24 21.75
CA LEU A 223 -5.09 23.74 22.31
C LEU A 223 -5.27 22.71 23.43
N ASN A 224 -6.36 21.95 23.42
CA ASN A 224 -6.69 20.95 24.41
C ASN A 224 -6.30 19.55 23.91
N GLN A 225 -5.03 19.24 24.19
CA GLN A 225 -4.51 18.01 24.80
C GLN A 225 -4.26 16.72 23.99
N ASP A 226 -4.70 16.56 22.74
CA ASP A 226 -4.46 15.28 22.02
C ASP A 226 -3.70 15.36 20.69
N MET A 227 -3.12 16.51 20.34
CA MET A 227 -2.29 16.63 19.14
C MET A 227 -0.80 16.44 19.45
N TRP A 228 -0.12 15.58 18.69
CA TRP A 228 1.31 15.34 18.85
C TRP A 228 2.09 16.26 17.91
N LEU A 229 3.00 17.06 18.48
CA LEU A 229 3.99 17.77 17.68
C LEU A 229 5.15 16.83 17.37
N LEU A 230 5.71 16.89 16.16
CA LEU A 230 6.80 16.00 15.71
C LEU A 230 8.05 16.03 16.61
N GLY A 231 8.26 17.12 17.36
CA GLY A 231 9.34 17.25 18.36
C GLY A 231 9.06 16.54 19.69
N GLU A 232 7.82 16.19 19.99
CA GLU A 232 7.42 15.53 21.24
C GLU A 232 7.59 14.01 21.19
N GLY A 233 7.88 13.43 20.01
CA GLY A 233 8.20 12.01 19.85
C GLY A 233 9.43 11.55 20.64
N ARG A 234 10.28 12.48 21.10
CA ARG A 234 11.45 12.19 21.95
C ARG A 234 11.12 11.98 23.42
N ARG A 235 9.93 12.40 23.90
CA ARG A 235 9.57 12.26 25.32
C ARG A 235 9.32 10.79 25.67
N ALA A 236 9.77 10.39 26.86
CA ALA A 236 9.71 9.01 27.34
C ALA A 236 8.28 8.49 27.57
N ASP A 237 7.32 9.36 27.85
CA ASP A 237 5.89 9.04 27.99
C ASP A 237 5.14 9.01 26.64
N ARG A 238 5.85 9.24 25.54
CA ARG A 238 5.30 9.26 24.17
C ARG A 238 5.95 8.16 23.33
N MET A 239 6.51 8.50 22.17
CA MET A 239 7.19 7.54 21.30
C MET A 239 8.59 7.18 21.81
N ASP A 240 9.16 7.97 22.73
CA ASP A 240 10.49 7.75 23.31
C ASP A 240 11.55 7.44 22.23
N ILE A 241 11.55 8.23 21.15
CA ILE A 241 12.45 8.02 19.99
C ILE A 241 13.92 8.01 20.44
N ASP A 242 14.26 8.74 21.50
CA ASP A 242 15.62 8.76 22.04
C ASP A 242 16.03 7.38 22.61
N ARG A 243 15.11 6.60 23.19
CA ARG A 243 15.38 5.20 23.58
C ARG A 243 15.66 4.31 22.37
N PHE A 244 14.94 4.51 21.27
CA PHE A 244 15.19 3.77 20.03
C PHE A 244 16.53 4.19 19.41
N HIS A 245 16.83 5.48 19.34
CA HIS A 245 18.11 6.00 18.85
C HIS A 245 19.30 5.57 19.72
N ALA A 246 19.15 5.58 21.05
CA ALA A 246 20.16 5.09 21.98
C ALA A 246 20.39 3.57 21.84
N ALA A 247 19.35 2.82 21.45
CA ALA A 247 19.45 1.42 21.06
C ALA A 247 19.95 1.21 19.62
N GLY A 248 20.36 2.28 18.92
CA GLY A 248 20.89 2.24 17.55
C GLY A 248 19.82 2.18 16.44
N HIS A 249 18.53 2.25 16.77
CA HIS A 249 17.43 2.25 15.82
C HIS A 249 17.11 3.67 15.35
N THR A 250 17.79 4.14 14.31
CA THR A 250 17.70 5.52 13.80
C THR A 250 16.77 5.68 12.59
N GLY A 251 16.11 4.60 12.16
CA GLY A 251 15.36 4.55 10.90
C GLY A 251 16.24 4.44 9.64
N HIS A 252 17.56 4.68 9.77
CA HIS A 252 18.53 4.47 8.69
C HIS A 252 18.78 2.99 8.37
N ARG A 253 18.53 2.12 9.35
CA ARG A 253 18.54 0.65 9.25
C ARG A 253 17.23 0.16 9.86
N ALA A 254 16.53 -0.79 9.24
CA ALA A 254 15.31 -1.28 9.89
C ALA A 254 15.65 -2.10 11.14
N ASN A 255 14.66 -2.16 12.02
CA ASN A 255 14.75 -2.96 13.23
C ASN A 255 14.64 -4.45 12.85
N ALA A 256 15.76 -5.18 12.88
CA ALA A 256 15.85 -6.60 12.52
C ALA A 256 14.87 -7.52 13.30
N THR A 257 14.30 -7.07 14.43
CA THR A 257 13.32 -7.83 15.20
C THR A 257 11.85 -7.56 14.83
N ARG A 258 11.57 -6.52 14.02
CA ARG A 258 10.21 -6.11 13.62
C ARG A 258 10.03 -5.86 12.12
N HIS A 259 11.09 -5.47 11.41
CA HIS A 259 11.09 -5.14 9.99
C HIS A 259 12.40 -5.62 9.35
N GLY A 260 12.32 -6.42 8.29
CA GLY A 260 13.50 -7.05 7.68
C GLY A 260 14.35 -6.11 6.80
N TYR A 261 13.97 -4.86 6.56
CA TYR A 261 14.56 -4.11 5.44
C TYR A 261 15.84 -3.33 5.82
N SER A 262 16.82 -3.17 4.91
CA SER A 262 18.02 -2.38 5.22
C SER A 262 17.73 -0.87 5.24
N ARG A 263 16.63 -0.43 4.62
CA ARG A 263 16.11 0.95 4.64
C ARG A 263 14.59 0.95 4.76
N LEU A 264 14.04 1.81 5.61
CA LEU A 264 12.60 2.06 5.63
C LEU A 264 12.27 3.08 4.55
N LEU A 265 11.61 2.65 3.48
CA LEU A 265 10.99 3.54 2.51
C LEU A 265 9.57 3.85 2.97
N ALA A 266 9.31 5.11 3.27
CA ALA A 266 7.97 5.62 3.50
C ALA A 266 7.50 6.31 2.22
N GLY A 267 6.56 5.70 1.50
CA GLY A 267 5.84 6.38 0.44
C GLY A 267 4.85 7.36 1.06
N VAL A 268 5.05 8.65 0.82
CA VAL A 268 4.10 9.70 1.21
C VAL A 268 3.34 10.12 -0.03
N VAL A 269 2.03 9.87 -0.05
CA VAL A 269 1.12 10.36 -1.09
C VAL A 269 0.41 11.58 -0.51
N GLU A 270 0.80 12.76 -0.95
CA GLU A 270 0.37 14.06 -0.43
C GLU A 270 -0.25 14.90 -1.56
N SER A 271 -1.25 15.73 -1.26
CA SER A 271 -2.03 16.47 -2.26
C SER A 271 -1.45 17.85 -2.67
N SER A 272 -0.24 18.25 -2.27
CA SER A 272 0.34 19.51 -2.74
C SER A 272 1.87 19.52 -2.91
N GLY A 273 2.30 20.28 -3.92
CA GLY A 273 3.70 20.47 -4.29
C GLY A 273 4.46 21.21 -3.22
N TRP A 274 5.44 20.54 -2.62
CA TRP A 274 6.46 21.16 -1.79
C TRP A 274 7.15 22.27 -2.60
N LYS A 275 7.05 23.53 -2.13
CA LYS A 275 8.08 24.51 -2.48
C LYS A 275 9.36 24.10 -1.73
N MET A 276 10.24 23.40 -2.44
CA MET A 276 11.58 23.07 -2.01
C MET A 276 12.38 24.37 -1.86
N SER A 277 12.33 24.96 -0.68
CA SER A 277 13.31 25.95 -0.23
C SER A 277 13.61 25.78 1.27
N SER A 278 13.53 24.55 1.76
CA SER A 278 13.98 24.20 3.10
C SER A 278 15.46 23.79 3.01
N GLN A 279 16.36 24.57 3.60
CA GLN A 279 17.80 24.25 3.73
C GLN A 279 18.09 22.93 4.47
N ARG A 280 17.07 22.22 4.99
CA ARG A 280 17.20 21.00 5.79
C ARG A 280 17.05 19.68 5.02
N PHE A 281 16.61 19.71 3.77
CA PHE A 281 16.46 18.49 2.96
C PHE A 281 17.15 18.72 1.60
N PRO A 282 18.21 17.98 1.27
CA PRO A 282 18.89 18.12 -0.02
C PRO A 282 17.98 17.67 -1.17
N ASP A 283 18.19 18.28 -2.33
CA ASP A 283 17.33 18.16 -3.53
C ASP A 283 17.25 16.74 -4.13
N ASP A 284 18.11 15.82 -3.67
CA ASP A 284 18.26 14.47 -4.24
C ASP A 284 17.20 13.46 -3.76
N LEU A 285 16.32 13.85 -2.83
CA LEU A 285 15.34 12.94 -2.21
C LEU A 285 14.00 12.82 -2.96
N PHE A 286 13.71 13.72 -3.91
CA PHE A 286 12.39 13.77 -4.55
C PHE A 286 12.46 14.16 -6.03
N SER A 287 12.23 13.19 -6.92
CA SER A 287 12.02 13.45 -8.35
C SER A 287 10.51 13.55 -8.65
N GLY A 288 9.98 14.76 -8.84
CA GLY A 288 8.55 14.97 -9.14
C GLY A 288 8.28 16.09 -10.15
N ARG A 289 7.43 15.82 -11.15
CA ARG A 289 6.88 16.80 -12.11
C ARG A 289 5.79 17.64 -11.45
N THR A 290 5.76 18.93 -11.75
CA THR A 290 4.87 19.94 -11.15
C THR A 290 3.61 20.24 -11.99
N ALA A 291 2.49 20.45 -11.30
CA ALA A 291 1.25 21.10 -11.79
C ALA A 291 0.55 21.82 -10.59
N PRO A 292 -0.38 22.78 -10.80
CA PRO A 292 -0.34 24.08 -10.12
C PRO A 292 -1.03 24.20 -8.76
N SER A 293 -0.27 24.74 -7.82
CA SER A 293 -0.54 25.66 -6.70
C SER A 293 -1.94 25.80 -6.05
N VAL A 294 -1.99 25.44 -4.76
CA VAL A 294 -2.77 26.10 -3.70
C VAL A 294 -1.80 26.65 -2.63
N LEU A 295 -2.15 27.78 -2.02
CA LEU A 295 -1.34 28.56 -1.07
C LEU A 295 -1.05 27.76 0.23
N VAL A 296 0.22 27.60 0.61
CA VAL A 296 0.66 26.88 1.82
C VAL A 296 0.90 27.84 2.98
N CYS A 297 0.22 27.63 4.11
CA CYS A 297 0.58 28.19 5.41
C CYS A 297 1.64 27.31 6.08
N ILE A 298 2.74 27.92 6.56
CA ILE A 298 3.83 27.22 7.24
C ILE A 298 3.49 27.16 8.74
N LEU A 299 3.07 25.99 9.22
CA LEU A 299 2.99 25.61 10.64
C LEU A 299 3.41 24.13 10.79
N PRO A 300 4.02 23.74 11.92
CA PRO A 300 4.74 22.47 12.07
C PRO A 300 3.80 21.28 11.94
N ILE A 301 4.27 20.24 11.26
CA ILE A 301 3.56 18.98 10.97
C ILE A 301 2.85 18.48 12.24
N ILE A 302 1.52 18.55 12.20
CA ILE A 302 0.58 18.09 13.22
C ILE A 302 0.29 16.63 12.92
N ILE A 303 0.54 15.72 13.87
CA ILE A 303 0.09 14.33 13.77
C ILE A 303 -1.21 14.23 14.57
N THR A 304 -2.34 14.42 13.91
CA THR A 304 -3.68 14.04 14.38
C THR A 304 -4.07 12.76 13.68
N ARG A 305 -4.51 11.72 14.43
CA ARG A 305 -4.95 10.37 13.96
C ARG A 305 -4.94 10.20 12.43
N MET A 306 -3.74 10.21 11.85
CA MET A 306 -3.60 10.10 10.41
C MET A 306 -3.85 8.63 10.12
N THR A 307 -4.83 8.35 9.28
CA THR A 307 -4.77 7.10 8.53
C THR A 307 -3.67 7.29 7.49
N ILE A 308 -2.41 7.19 7.92
CA ILE A 308 -1.30 7.01 7.02
C ILE A 308 -1.54 5.65 6.37
N LYS A 309 -2.04 5.64 5.13
CA LYS A 309 -1.95 4.44 4.28
C LYS A 309 -0.47 4.28 3.93
N LEU A 310 0.27 3.68 4.86
CA LEU A 310 1.68 3.38 4.72
C LEU A 310 1.78 2.22 3.72
N PHE A 311 2.08 2.54 2.46
CA PHE A 311 2.50 1.52 1.52
C PHE A 311 3.97 1.23 1.78
N ILE A 312 4.25 0.12 2.46
CA ILE A 312 5.58 -0.46 2.51
C ILE A 312 5.79 -1.15 1.16
N LEU A 313 6.39 -0.44 0.21
CA LEU A 313 6.90 -1.06 -1.00
C LEU A 313 8.23 -1.72 -0.64
N ALA A 314 8.26 -3.06 -0.68
CA ALA A 314 9.46 -3.85 -0.55
C ALA A 314 10.24 -3.77 -1.87
N TYR A 315 11.48 -3.30 -1.82
CA TYR A 315 12.49 -3.46 -2.86
C TYR A 315 13.74 -4.07 -2.22
#